data_AF-R8YP64-F1
#
_entry.id   AF-R8YP64-F1
#
_cell.length_a   1.000
_cell.length_b   1.000
_cell.length_c   1.000
_cell.angle_alpha   90.00
_cell.angle_beta   90.00
_cell.angle_gamma   90.00
#
_symmetry.space_group_name_H-M   'P 1'
#
loop_
_entity.id
_entity.type
_entity.pdbx_description
1 polymer ?
#
loop_
_entity_poly.entity_id
_entity_poly.type
_entity_poly.pdbx_seq_one_letter_code
_entity_poly.pdbx_strand_id
1 'polypeptide(L)'
;MANNTQPKKWKKTEFSKGFLVHEIINPNNDSNGIRKYFYKNKPAYRITLNSKLAQQLAGYALIEKDLRSTIIWLETIEKMQEGIKIVKGGSISNDREKFNVIKGLYVASLIFYGKCFTKCEGRNAQLSHKNVDEKFIKLHMEIMKQRHNFAAHSGAEKIESVKVSLVFPQQRNAHHIFDIFTELDQPDVFNLIEDLKFIELVRHQYDIARKKINELRQLIIERDLKEKNIDEWIRLGKKSLKKF
;
A
#
# COMPACT_ATOMS: atom_id res chain seq x y z
N MET A 1 43.04 -0.30 -15.99
CA MET A 1 41.96 -0.72 -16.92
C MET A 1 40.64 -0.59 -16.16
N ALA A 2 39.79 0.36 -16.55
CA ALA A 2 38.51 0.58 -15.88
C ALA A 2 37.53 -0.53 -16.27
N ASN A 3 37.07 -1.30 -15.30
CA ASN A 3 36.08 -2.35 -15.51
C ASN A 3 34.78 -1.74 -16.00
N ASN A 4 34.48 -1.97 -17.28
CA ASN A 4 33.26 -1.58 -17.95
C ASN A 4 32.14 -2.57 -17.58
N THR A 5 31.63 -2.48 -16.35
CA THR A 5 30.46 -3.25 -15.90
C THR A 5 29.20 -2.62 -16.50
N GLN A 6 28.87 -3.01 -17.72
CA GLN A 6 27.57 -2.69 -18.32
C GLN A 6 26.45 -3.23 -17.40
N PRO A 7 25.42 -2.42 -17.07
CA PRO A 7 24.31 -2.90 -16.25
C PRO A 7 23.50 -3.96 -16.99
N LYS A 8 23.69 -5.22 -16.57
CA LYS A 8 23.04 -6.43 -17.11
C LYS A 8 21.66 -6.64 -16.46
N LYS A 9 20.64 -5.95 -16.97
CA LYS A 9 19.25 -6.45 -17.17
C LYS A 9 18.31 -5.26 -17.37
N TRP A 10 17.73 -5.19 -18.56
CA TRP A 10 16.64 -4.26 -18.86
C TRP A 10 15.31 -4.89 -18.46
N LYS A 11 14.56 -4.26 -17.57
CA LYS A 11 13.13 -4.57 -17.43
C LYS A 11 12.35 -3.58 -18.30
N LYS A 12 11.67 -4.09 -19.32
CA LYS A 12 10.74 -3.31 -20.16
C LYS A 12 9.41 -3.25 -19.41
N THR A 13 8.99 -2.06 -19.00
CA THR A 13 7.96 -1.96 -17.96
C THR A 13 6.69 -1.24 -18.42
N GLU A 14 6.72 -0.44 -19.49
CA GLU A 14 5.52 0.27 -19.96
C GLU A 14 5.61 0.69 -21.44
N PHE A 15 4.50 0.53 -22.16
CA PHE A 15 4.28 1.07 -23.51
C PHE A 15 3.11 2.05 -23.45
N SER A 16 3.34 3.33 -23.75
CA SER A 16 2.27 4.32 -23.83
C SER A 16 2.54 5.30 -24.96
N LYS A 17 1.58 5.43 -25.88
CA LYS A 17 1.66 6.34 -27.04
C LYS A 17 2.99 6.23 -27.83
N GLY A 18 3.58 5.03 -27.93
CA GLY A 18 4.84 4.79 -28.64
C GLY A 18 6.12 5.06 -27.82
N PHE A 19 5.98 5.46 -26.55
CA PHE A 19 7.10 5.52 -25.60
C PHE A 19 7.39 4.15 -24.98
N LEU A 20 8.68 3.87 -24.81
CA LEU A 20 9.23 2.71 -24.12
C LEU A 20 10.01 3.18 -22.89
N VAL A 21 9.77 2.53 -21.75
CA VAL A 21 10.52 2.78 -20.51
C VAL A 21 11.38 1.57 -20.17
N HIS A 22 12.67 1.84 -20.00
CA HIS A 22 13.69 0.89 -19.59
C HIS A 22 14.16 1.25 -18.18
N GLU A 23 13.89 0.38 -17.22
CA GLU A 23 14.38 0.53 -15.85
C GLU A 23 15.73 -0.21 -15.70
N ILE A 24 16.72 0.50 -15.18
CA ILE A 24 18.07 0.02 -14.89
C ILE A 24 18.21 0.01 -13.37
N ILE A 25 18.43 -1.17 -12.81
CA ILE A 25 18.77 -1.34 -11.40
C ILE A 25 20.28 -1.18 -11.29
N ASN A 26 20.76 -0.21 -10.49
CA ASN A 26 22.19 -0.05 -10.27
C ASN A 26 22.70 -1.22 -9.41
N PRO A 27 23.68 -2.01 -9.87
CA PRO A 27 24.23 -3.10 -9.07
C PRO A 27 25.05 -2.62 -7.86
N ASN A 28 25.45 -1.34 -7.80
CA ASN A 28 26.38 -0.81 -6.79
C ASN A 28 25.69 -0.06 -5.64
N ASN A 29 24.68 -0.67 -5.00
CA ASN A 29 24.09 -0.26 -3.70
C ASN A 29 23.19 1.00 -3.62
N ASP A 30 22.97 1.75 -4.70
CA ASP A 30 21.89 2.74 -4.68
C ASP A 30 20.57 2.06 -5.05
N SER A 31 19.64 1.95 -4.09
CA SER A 31 18.26 1.46 -4.31
C SER A 31 17.44 2.33 -5.29
N ASN A 32 18.06 3.32 -5.92
CA ASN A 32 17.47 4.23 -6.89
C ASN A 32 17.63 3.66 -8.30
N GLY A 33 16.54 3.10 -8.84
CA GLY A 33 16.48 2.70 -10.25
C GLY A 33 16.59 3.90 -11.19
N ILE A 34 17.38 3.77 -12.26
CA ILE A 34 17.48 4.76 -13.33
C ILE A 34 16.49 4.38 -14.43
N ARG A 35 15.71 5.35 -14.93
CA ARG A 35 14.79 5.12 -16.06
C ARG A 35 15.27 5.81 -17.33
N LYS A 36 15.38 5.02 -18.41
CA LYS A 36 15.62 5.51 -19.77
C LYS A 36 14.32 5.45 -20.56
N TYR A 37 14.09 6.49 -21.35
CA TYR A 37 12.86 6.66 -22.13
C TYR A 37 13.24 6.66 -23.60
N PHE A 38 12.45 5.97 -24.42
CA PHE A 38 12.63 5.92 -25.87
C PHE A 38 11.29 6.19 -26.55
N TYR A 39 11.30 6.85 -27.70
CA TYR A 39 10.13 7.00 -28.57
C TYR A 39 10.48 6.40 -29.93
N LYS A 40 9.70 5.40 -30.39
CA LYS A 40 10.01 4.65 -31.62
C LYS A 40 11.50 4.20 -31.68
N ASN A 41 11.98 3.61 -30.59
CA ASN A 41 13.36 3.14 -30.37
C ASN A 41 14.47 4.22 -30.38
N LYS A 42 14.14 5.51 -30.46
CA LYS A 42 15.12 6.60 -30.31
C LYS A 42 15.11 7.15 -28.89
N PRO A 43 16.27 7.48 -28.29
CA PRO A 43 16.32 8.08 -26.95
C PRO A 43 15.43 9.33 -26.87
N ALA A 44 14.60 9.39 -25.83
CA ALA A 44 13.72 10.51 -25.57
C ALA A 44 14.31 11.42 -24.49
N TYR A 45 14.07 12.73 -24.62
CA TYR A 45 14.42 13.69 -23.58
C TYR A 45 13.55 13.50 -22.33
N ARG A 46 14.15 13.62 -21.15
CA ARG A 46 13.47 13.58 -19.85
C ARG A 46 13.72 14.87 -19.09
N ILE A 47 12.66 15.43 -18.52
CA ILE A 47 12.71 16.60 -17.64
C ILE A 47 11.94 16.26 -16.38
N THR A 48 12.52 16.55 -15.21
CA THR A 48 11.81 16.44 -13.94
C THR A 48 10.97 17.71 -13.77
N LEU A 49 9.66 17.55 -13.60
CA LEU A 49 8.75 18.65 -13.29
C LEU A 49 8.71 18.84 -11.76
N ASN A 50 8.89 20.08 -11.31
CA ASN A 50 8.93 20.44 -9.88
C ASN A 50 7.82 21.42 -9.48
N SER A 51 6.86 21.70 -10.37
CA SER A 51 5.72 22.58 -10.08
C SER A 51 4.86 22.02 -8.94
N LYS A 52 4.07 22.90 -8.31
CA LYS A 52 3.12 22.49 -7.25
C LYS A 52 2.16 21.40 -7.76
N LEU A 53 1.68 21.51 -9.00
CA LEU A 53 0.80 20.52 -9.63
C LEU A 53 1.53 19.18 -9.85
N ALA A 54 2.79 19.20 -10.30
CA ALA A 54 3.61 18.00 -10.46
C ALA A 54 3.87 17.29 -9.12
N GLN A 55 4.15 18.05 -8.05
CA GLN A 55 4.30 17.51 -6.71
C GLN A 55 3.00 16.90 -6.18
N GLN A 56 1.86 17.54 -6.43
CA GLN A 56 0.55 17.00 -6.07
C GLN A 56 0.26 15.69 -6.82
N LEU A 57 0.55 15.64 -8.13
CA LEU A 57 0.44 14.41 -8.91
C LEU A 57 1.33 13.30 -8.36
N ALA A 58 2.58 13.62 -7.99
CA ALA A 58 3.48 12.65 -7.36
C ALA A 58 2.90 12.12 -6.04
N GLY A 59 2.29 12.98 -5.22
CA GLY A 59 1.60 12.59 -4.00
C GLY A 59 0.45 11.61 -4.26
N TYR A 60 -0.41 11.89 -5.24
CA TYR A 60 -1.50 10.99 -5.63
C TYR A 60 -0.98 9.68 -6.27
N ALA A 61 0.14 9.71 -7.00
CA ALA A 61 0.76 8.48 -7.51
C ALA A 61 1.26 7.57 -6.38
N LEU A 62 1.73 8.13 -5.27
CA LEU A 62 2.07 7.35 -4.07
C LEU A 62 0.82 6.77 -3.39
N ILE A 63 -0.28 7.52 -3.33
CA ILE A 63 -1.58 7.03 -2.84
C ILE A 63 -2.08 5.86 -3.70
N GLU A 64 -2.08 6.01 -5.02
CA GLU A 64 -2.46 4.95 -5.96
C GLU A 64 -1.63 3.68 -5.74
N LYS A 65 -0.31 3.82 -5.59
CA LYS A 65 0.59 2.70 -5.32
C LYS A 65 0.21 1.98 -4.03
N ASP A 66 -0.08 2.72 -2.96
CA ASP A 66 -0.44 2.13 -1.67
C ASP A 66 -1.76 1.37 -1.78
N LEU A 67 -2.79 1.98 -2.38
CA LEU A 67 -4.10 1.34 -2.59
C LEU A 67 -3.99 0.09 -3.47
N ARG A 68 -3.18 0.13 -4.53
CA ARG A 68 -2.90 -1.05 -5.36
C ARG A 68 -2.25 -2.18 -4.56
N SER A 69 -1.33 -1.85 -3.66
CA SER A 69 -0.69 -2.83 -2.78
C SER A 69 -1.70 -3.44 -1.82
N THR A 70 -2.56 -2.60 -1.21
CA THR A 70 -3.67 -3.03 -0.37
C THR A 70 -4.62 -3.98 -1.10
N ILE A 71 -5.01 -3.69 -2.35
CA ILE A 71 -5.86 -4.59 -3.15
C ILE A 71 -5.19 -5.96 -3.30
N ILE A 72 -3.91 -6.00 -3.70
CA ILE A 72 -3.17 -7.26 -3.89
C ILE A 72 -3.15 -8.09 -2.59
N TRP A 73 -2.90 -7.45 -1.45
CA TRP A 73 -2.88 -8.13 -0.15
C TRP A 73 -4.26 -8.66 0.24
N LEU A 74 -5.32 -7.89 0.04
CA LEU A 74 -6.69 -8.33 0.32
C LEU A 74 -7.10 -9.51 -0.57
N GLU A 75 -6.77 -9.48 -1.87
CA GLU A 75 -7.02 -10.61 -2.78
C GLU A 75 -6.19 -11.84 -2.39
N THR A 76 -4.97 -11.64 -1.88
CA THR A 76 -4.12 -12.73 -1.37
C THR A 76 -4.74 -13.34 -0.12
N ILE A 77 -5.25 -12.52 0.81
CA ILE A 77 -5.97 -12.99 2.01
C ILE A 77 -7.20 -13.81 1.61
N GLU A 78 -8.03 -13.30 0.69
CA GLU A 78 -9.23 -14.03 0.22
C GLU A 78 -8.86 -15.42 -0.31
N LYS A 79 -7.83 -15.51 -1.17
CA LYS A 79 -7.32 -16.80 -1.70
C LYS A 79 -6.80 -17.72 -0.60
N MET A 80 -6.07 -17.17 0.37
CA MET A 80 -5.57 -17.96 1.49
C MET A 80 -6.72 -18.43 2.38
N GLN A 81 -7.85 -17.72 2.46
CA GLN A 81 -8.99 -18.14 3.28
C GLN A 81 -9.89 -19.20 2.64
N GLU A 82 -9.69 -19.53 1.37
CA GLU A 82 -10.43 -20.61 0.70
C GLU A 82 -10.32 -21.94 1.48
N GLY A 83 -11.47 -22.57 1.75
CA GLY A 83 -11.56 -23.84 2.49
C GLY A 83 -11.45 -23.73 4.02
N ILE A 84 -11.30 -22.53 4.59
CA ILE A 84 -11.32 -22.32 6.04
C ILE A 84 -12.76 -22.24 6.54
N LYS A 85 -13.10 -23.00 7.59
CA LYS A 85 -14.39 -22.86 8.28
C LYS A 85 -14.38 -21.57 9.12
N ILE A 86 -15.14 -20.58 8.69
CA ILE A 86 -15.40 -19.36 9.46
C ILE A 86 -16.39 -19.72 10.58
N VAL A 87 -16.04 -19.43 11.83
CA VAL A 87 -16.93 -19.61 12.99
C VAL A 87 -17.44 -18.23 13.42
N LYS A 88 -18.64 -18.15 14.02
CA LYS A 88 -19.12 -16.88 14.61
C LYS A 88 -18.11 -16.42 15.68
N GLY A 89 -17.53 -15.23 15.50
CA GLY A 89 -16.48 -14.67 16.35
C GLY A 89 -15.06 -14.68 15.75
N GLY A 90 -14.82 -15.44 14.68
CA GLY A 90 -13.52 -15.44 13.97
C GLY A 90 -13.21 -16.77 13.28
N SER A 91 -12.05 -16.84 12.63
CA SER A 91 -11.53 -18.09 12.06
C SER A 91 -10.48 -18.67 13.01
N ILE A 92 -10.75 -19.83 13.61
CA ILE A 92 -9.74 -20.62 14.33
C ILE A 92 -9.39 -21.78 13.40
N SER A 93 -8.17 -21.81 12.88
CA SER A 93 -7.64 -22.98 12.19
C SER A 93 -6.26 -23.33 12.71
N ASN A 94 -5.92 -24.61 12.61
CA ASN A 94 -4.71 -25.18 13.20
C ASN A 94 -3.43 -24.77 12.44
N ASP A 95 -3.55 -24.09 11.31
CA ASP A 95 -2.42 -23.63 10.50
C ASP A 95 -1.96 -22.22 10.92
N ARG A 96 -1.22 -22.17 12.04
CA ARG A 96 -0.76 -20.90 12.63
C ARG A 96 0.17 -20.11 11.70
N GLU A 97 0.98 -20.77 10.87
CA GLU A 97 1.85 -20.09 9.90
C GLU A 97 1.05 -19.31 8.87
N LYS A 98 0.04 -19.95 8.28
CA LYS A 98 -0.88 -19.32 7.33
C LYS A 98 -1.62 -18.13 7.93
N PHE A 99 -2.12 -18.26 9.16
CA PHE A 99 -2.80 -17.16 9.86
C PHE A 99 -1.86 -16.00 10.22
N ASN A 100 -0.62 -16.28 10.61
CA ASN A 100 0.37 -15.23 10.85
C ASN A 100 0.62 -14.38 9.60
N VAL A 101 0.70 -15.01 8.42
CA VAL A 101 0.82 -14.30 7.14
C VAL A 101 -0.43 -13.48 6.84
N ILE A 102 -1.63 -14.06 6.97
CA ILE A 102 -2.90 -13.36 6.75
C ILE A 102 -2.99 -12.13 7.66
N LYS A 103 -2.71 -12.28 8.95
CA LYS A 103 -2.70 -11.20 9.94
C LYS A 103 -1.71 -10.09 9.56
N GLY A 104 -0.50 -10.46 9.15
CA GLY A 104 0.52 -9.51 8.68
C GLY A 104 0.04 -8.70 7.47
N LEU A 105 -0.55 -9.37 6.47
CA LEU A 105 -1.12 -8.74 5.27
C LEU A 105 -2.31 -7.84 5.61
N TYR A 106 -3.15 -8.25 6.57
CA TYR A 106 -4.31 -7.49 7.00
C TYR A 106 -3.89 -6.19 7.70
N VAL A 107 -2.97 -6.28 8.66
CA VAL A 107 -2.42 -5.11 9.36
C VAL A 107 -1.73 -4.17 8.36
N ALA A 108 -0.95 -4.70 7.41
CA ALA A 108 -0.35 -3.90 6.35
C ALA A 108 -1.41 -3.18 5.50
N SER A 109 -2.52 -3.87 5.18
CA SER A 109 -3.66 -3.32 4.45
C SER A 109 -4.32 -2.16 5.18
N LEU A 110 -4.59 -2.30 6.48
CA LEU A 110 -5.13 -1.24 7.35
C LEU A 110 -4.21 -0.01 7.38
N ILE A 111 -2.90 -0.22 7.55
CA ILE A 111 -1.91 0.85 7.62
C ILE A 111 -1.83 1.61 6.29
N PHE A 112 -1.70 0.89 5.17
CA PHE A 112 -1.54 1.51 3.85
C PHE A 112 -2.81 2.24 3.42
N TYR A 113 -3.98 1.67 3.71
CA TYR A 113 -5.25 2.34 3.49
C TYR A 113 -5.35 3.62 4.30
N GLY A 114 -5.16 3.55 5.63
CA GLY A 114 -5.30 4.73 6.49
C GLY A 114 -4.28 5.83 6.19
N LYS A 115 -3.06 5.46 5.76
CA LYS A 115 -2.03 6.42 5.30
C LYS A 115 -2.51 7.28 4.13
N CYS A 116 -3.47 6.81 3.33
CA CYS A 116 -4.04 7.59 2.23
C CYS A 116 -4.91 8.76 2.71
N PHE A 117 -5.40 8.74 3.95
CA PHE A 117 -6.29 9.75 4.55
C PHE A 117 -5.59 10.65 5.57
N THR A 118 -4.34 10.37 5.91
CA THR A 118 -3.55 11.17 6.85
C THR A 118 -2.61 12.11 6.11
N LYS A 119 -2.45 13.35 6.60
CA LYS A 119 -1.40 14.25 6.12
C LYS A 119 -0.01 13.68 6.43
N CYS A 120 0.88 13.66 5.45
CA CYS A 120 2.29 13.36 5.63
C CYS A 120 3.13 14.46 4.96
N GLU A 121 4.11 15.02 5.67
CA GLU A 121 4.92 16.15 5.19
C GLU A 121 5.64 15.87 3.85
N GLY A 122 6.02 14.61 3.59
CA GLY A 122 6.66 14.20 2.34
C GLY A 122 5.69 13.91 1.17
N ARG A 123 4.38 13.87 1.42
CA ARG A 123 3.35 13.52 0.45
C ARG A 123 2.32 14.65 0.47
N ASN A 124 2.52 15.66 -0.37
CA ASN A 124 1.63 16.82 -0.53
C ASN A 124 0.25 16.46 -1.16
N ALA A 125 -0.35 15.34 -0.76
CA ALA A 125 -1.65 14.84 -1.20
C ALA A 125 -2.24 13.92 -0.11
N GLN A 126 -3.57 13.97 0.02
CA GLN A 126 -4.37 13.06 0.85
C GLN A 126 -5.73 12.85 0.17
N LEU A 127 -6.35 11.70 0.42
CA LEU A 127 -7.75 11.49 0.08
C LEU A 127 -8.65 12.26 1.05
N SER A 128 -9.78 12.72 0.53
CA SER A 128 -10.80 13.39 1.33
C SER A 128 -11.81 12.36 1.81
N HIS A 129 -12.12 12.37 3.11
CA HIS A 129 -13.23 11.58 3.67
C HIS A 129 -14.57 11.86 2.96
N LYS A 130 -14.75 13.08 2.42
CA LYS A 130 -15.96 13.45 1.67
C LYS A 130 -16.12 12.71 0.34
N ASN A 131 -15.06 12.06 -0.16
CA ASN A 131 -15.10 11.27 -1.39
C ASN A 131 -15.38 9.79 -1.12
N VAL A 132 -15.61 9.39 0.13
CA VAL A 132 -16.06 8.04 0.45
C VAL A 132 -17.56 7.97 0.17
N ASP A 133 -17.98 7.06 -0.71
CA ASP A 133 -19.41 6.88 -1.00
C ASP A 133 -20.16 6.49 0.26
N GLU A 134 -21.41 6.92 0.36
CA GLU A 134 -22.26 6.73 1.54
C GLU A 134 -22.32 5.28 2.00
N LYS A 135 -22.43 4.34 1.05
CA LYS A 135 -22.43 2.90 1.30
C LYS A 135 -21.17 2.40 2.02
N PHE A 136 -20.03 3.07 1.85
CA PHE A 136 -18.76 2.68 2.45
C PHE A 136 -18.39 3.47 3.71
N ILE A 137 -19.17 4.48 4.13
CA ILE A 137 -18.80 5.34 5.26
C ILE A 137 -18.63 4.52 6.54
N LYS A 138 -19.59 3.65 6.87
CA LYS A 138 -19.52 2.81 8.08
C LYS A 138 -18.27 1.93 8.07
N LEU A 139 -18.02 1.25 6.95
CA LEU A 139 -16.85 0.38 6.77
C LEU A 139 -15.53 1.17 6.85
N HIS A 140 -15.46 2.35 6.23
CA HIS A 140 -14.31 3.23 6.31
C HIS A 140 -13.98 3.63 7.75
N MET A 141 -14.99 4.05 8.52
CA MET A 141 -14.80 4.43 9.93
C MET A 141 -14.30 3.25 10.76
N GLU A 142 -14.86 2.06 10.54
CA GLU A 142 -14.44 0.84 11.21
C GLU A 142 -12.98 0.47 10.88
N ILE A 143 -12.58 0.53 9.61
CA ILE A 143 -11.18 0.29 9.20
C ILE A 143 -10.21 1.31 9.82
N MET A 144 -10.59 2.59 9.84
CA MET A 144 -9.77 3.65 10.43
C MET A 144 -9.61 3.44 11.94
N LYS A 145 -10.67 2.98 12.62
CA LYS A 145 -10.67 2.61 14.02
C LYS A 145 -9.79 1.37 14.29
N GLN A 146 -9.93 0.32 13.48
CA GLN A 146 -9.08 -0.87 13.59
C GLN A 146 -7.60 -0.54 13.38
N ARG A 147 -7.26 0.30 12.40
CA ARG A 147 -5.89 0.80 12.24
C ARG A 147 -5.40 1.46 13.52
N HIS A 148 -6.21 2.30 14.15
CA HIS A 148 -5.84 2.95 15.40
C HIS A 148 -5.58 1.91 16.50
N ASN A 149 -6.48 0.94 16.66
CA ASN A 149 -6.35 -0.11 17.66
C ASN A 149 -5.07 -0.97 17.47
N PHE A 150 -4.75 -1.36 16.24
CA PHE A 150 -3.52 -2.11 15.94
C PHE A 150 -2.25 -1.27 16.07
N ALA A 151 -2.31 0.04 15.79
CA ALA A 151 -1.16 0.92 15.88
C ALA A 151 -0.89 1.46 17.30
N ALA A 152 -1.90 1.46 18.18
CA ALA A 152 -1.84 2.15 19.48
C ALA A 152 -1.76 1.21 20.71
N HIS A 153 -1.47 -0.08 20.54
CA HIS A 153 -1.45 -1.06 21.63
C HIS A 153 -2.77 -1.07 22.45
N SER A 154 -3.88 -1.56 21.84
CA SER A 154 -5.04 -2.17 22.53
C SER A 154 -5.70 -1.37 23.68
N GLY A 155 -5.58 -0.04 23.72
CA GLY A 155 -6.07 0.76 24.86
C GLY A 155 -7.57 1.10 24.88
N ALA A 156 -8.23 1.13 23.71
CA ALA A 156 -9.62 1.61 23.61
C ALA A 156 -10.67 0.49 23.51
N GLU A 157 -10.32 -0.65 22.93
CA GLU A 157 -11.20 -1.80 22.79
C GLU A 157 -10.45 -3.07 23.17
N LYS A 158 -11.07 -3.93 24.00
CA LYS A 158 -10.55 -5.26 24.38
C LYS A 158 -10.64 -6.24 23.21
N ILE A 159 -9.93 -5.93 22.13
CA ILE A 159 -9.75 -6.75 20.94
C ILE A 159 -8.85 -7.94 21.25
N GLU A 160 -7.82 -7.69 22.05
CA GLU A 160 -6.95 -8.70 22.63
C GLU A 160 -7.33 -8.81 24.10
N SER A 161 -7.57 -10.03 24.58
CA SER A 161 -7.76 -10.27 26.01
C SER A 161 -6.68 -11.21 26.51
N VAL A 162 -5.99 -10.77 27.56
CA VAL A 162 -5.05 -11.61 28.30
C VAL A 162 -5.71 -11.93 29.63
N LYS A 163 -5.80 -13.21 29.96
CA LYS A 163 -6.20 -13.69 31.29
C LYS A 163 -5.05 -14.45 31.91
N VAL A 164 -4.92 -14.33 33.21
CA VAL A 164 -4.00 -15.13 34.01
C VAL A 164 -4.84 -16.09 34.81
N SER A 165 -4.67 -17.38 34.55
CA SER A 165 -5.47 -18.46 35.13
C SER A 165 -4.61 -19.28 36.07
N LEU A 166 -5.05 -19.42 37.32
CA LEU A 166 -4.53 -20.43 38.24
C LEU A 166 -5.18 -21.77 37.88
N VAL A 167 -4.37 -22.75 37.52
CA VAL A 167 -4.83 -24.09 37.16
C VAL A 167 -4.37 -25.06 38.24
N PHE A 168 -5.32 -25.85 38.76
CA PHE A 168 -5.04 -26.90 39.73
C PHE A 168 -6.01 -28.08 39.50
N PRO A 169 -5.61 -29.32 39.83
CA PRO A 169 -6.44 -30.51 39.61
C PRO A 169 -7.73 -30.49 40.44
N GLN A 170 -8.79 -31.11 39.94
CA GLN A 170 -10.05 -31.24 40.69
C GLN A 170 -9.91 -32.22 41.88
N GLN A 171 -8.99 -33.18 41.79
CA GLN A 171 -8.76 -34.23 42.79
C GLN A 171 -8.14 -33.66 44.07
N ARG A 172 -8.81 -33.87 45.22
CA ARG A 172 -8.42 -33.31 46.52
C ARG A 172 -7.00 -33.63 46.96
N ASN A 173 -6.51 -34.84 46.68
CA ASN A 173 -5.14 -35.25 47.03
C ASN A 173 -4.06 -34.55 46.19
N ALA A 174 -4.43 -33.89 45.09
CA ALA A 174 -3.52 -33.20 44.18
C ALA A 174 -3.67 -31.66 44.21
N HIS A 175 -4.48 -31.09 45.11
CA HIS A 175 -4.67 -29.63 45.23
C HIS A 175 -3.40 -28.84 45.59
N HIS A 176 -2.37 -29.52 46.11
CA HIS A 176 -1.07 -28.93 46.37
C HIS A 176 -0.25 -28.67 45.08
N ILE A 177 -0.68 -29.24 43.94
CA ILE A 177 -0.09 -29.01 42.63
C ILE A 177 -0.91 -27.93 41.94
N PHE A 178 -0.29 -26.79 41.68
CA PHE A 178 -0.91 -25.70 40.95
C PHE A 178 0.13 -25.00 40.08
N ASP A 179 -0.33 -24.37 39.01
CA ASP A 179 0.51 -23.56 38.13
C ASP A 179 -0.30 -22.37 37.57
N ILE A 180 0.41 -21.38 37.06
CA ILE A 180 -0.17 -20.16 36.51
C ILE A 180 0.01 -20.18 34.99
N PHE A 181 -1.10 -20.10 34.27
CA PHE A 181 -1.12 -20.03 32.82
C PHE A 181 -1.55 -18.64 32.35
N THR A 182 -0.97 -18.20 31.24
CA THR A 182 -1.41 -17.01 30.53
C THR A 182 -2.25 -17.44 29.34
N GLU A 183 -3.49 -16.99 29.28
CA GLU A 183 -4.44 -17.25 28.20
C GLU A 183 -4.58 -15.98 27.35
N LEU A 184 -4.02 -16.01 26.14
CA LEU A 184 -4.15 -14.94 25.17
C LEU A 184 -5.26 -15.29 24.17
N ASP A 185 -6.34 -14.51 24.17
CA ASP A 185 -7.37 -14.55 23.14
C ASP A 185 -7.19 -13.36 22.20
N GLN A 186 -6.86 -13.68 20.95
CA GLN A 186 -6.68 -12.70 19.90
C GLN A 186 -7.28 -13.22 18.60
N PRO A 187 -8.25 -12.50 17.99
CA PRO A 187 -8.75 -12.87 16.67
C PRO A 187 -7.63 -12.69 15.64
N ASP A 188 -7.34 -13.75 14.87
CA ASP A 188 -6.34 -13.68 13.80
C ASP A 188 -6.82 -12.78 12.64
N VAL A 189 -8.14 -12.74 12.43
CA VAL A 189 -8.83 -11.83 11.51
C VAL A 189 -10.18 -11.49 12.12
N PHE A 190 -10.57 -10.21 12.12
CA PHE A 190 -11.93 -9.84 12.47
C PHE A 190 -12.89 -10.36 11.41
N ASN A 191 -14.06 -10.87 11.83
CA ASN A 191 -15.15 -11.11 10.90
C ASN A 191 -15.43 -9.80 10.15
N LEU A 192 -14.91 -9.73 8.93
CA LEU A 192 -15.19 -8.67 7.97
C LEU A 192 -16.71 -8.67 7.84
N ILE A 193 -17.31 -7.66 8.44
CA ILE A 193 -18.74 -7.49 8.62
C ILE A 193 -19.47 -7.81 7.31
N GLU A 194 -20.58 -8.52 7.45
CA GLU A 194 -21.56 -8.89 6.42
C GLU A 194 -21.61 -7.89 5.25
N ASP A 195 -21.34 -8.44 4.05
CA ASP A 195 -21.69 -7.98 2.71
C ASP A 195 -21.14 -6.66 2.12
N LEU A 196 -20.10 -6.05 2.68
CA LEU A 196 -19.27 -5.09 1.94
C LEU A 196 -17.77 -5.36 2.16
N LYS A 197 -17.15 -6.04 1.20
CA LYS A 197 -15.76 -6.47 1.29
C LYS A 197 -14.83 -5.24 1.33
N PHE A 198 -13.93 -5.16 2.31
CA PHE A 198 -12.89 -4.10 2.42
C PHE A 198 -12.21 -3.82 1.06
N ILE A 199 -11.97 -4.84 0.25
CA ILE A 199 -11.43 -4.71 -1.10
C ILE A 199 -12.25 -3.77 -2.01
N GLU A 200 -13.57 -3.77 -1.94
CA GLU A 200 -14.44 -2.92 -2.74
C GLU A 200 -14.30 -1.45 -2.36
N LEU A 201 -14.23 -1.16 -1.06
CA LEU A 201 -13.94 0.18 -0.58
C LEU A 201 -12.55 0.65 -1.05
N VAL A 202 -11.54 -0.22 -1.01
CA VAL A 202 -10.19 0.13 -1.48
C VAL A 202 -10.19 0.37 -3.00
N ARG A 203 -10.91 -0.46 -3.78
CA ARG A 203 -11.08 -0.27 -5.24
C ARG A 203 -11.79 1.04 -5.56
N HIS A 204 -12.82 1.40 -4.81
CA HIS A 204 -13.48 2.70 -4.96
C HIS A 204 -12.52 3.87 -4.74
N GLN A 205 -11.72 3.83 -3.67
CA GLN A 205 -10.72 4.86 -3.39
C GLN A 205 -9.59 4.87 -4.43
N TYR A 206 -9.23 3.71 -4.95
CA TYR A 206 -8.25 3.56 -6.02
C TYR A 206 -8.69 4.29 -7.30
N ASP A 207 -9.95 4.13 -7.69
CA ASP A 207 -10.52 4.80 -8.86
C ASP A 207 -10.57 6.33 -8.69
N ILE A 208 -10.91 6.80 -7.48
CA ILE A 208 -10.84 8.23 -7.14
C ILE A 208 -9.41 8.76 -7.29
N ALA A 209 -8.41 8.04 -6.76
CA ALA A 209 -7.01 8.44 -6.87
C ALA A 209 -6.56 8.50 -8.35
N ARG A 210 -6.93 7.49 -9.16
CA ARG A 210 -6.62 7.47 -10.60
C ARG A 210 -7.28 8.61 -11.36
N LYS A 211 -8.54 8.92 -11.06
CA LYS A 211 -9.26 10.06 -11.65
C LYS A 211 -8.52 11.35 -11.34
N LYS A 212 -8.12 11.58 -10.09
CA LYS A 212 -7.34 12.76 -9.69
C LYS A 212 -5.97 12.84 -10.36
N ILE A 213 -5.27 11.72 -10.51
CA ILE A 213 -4.01 11.67 -11.28
C ILE A 213 -4.24 12.13 -12.72
N ASN A 214 -5.30 11.63 -13.37
CA ASN A 214 -5.59 11.99 -14.76
C ASN A 214 -5.99 13.47 -14.90
N GLU A 215 -6.81 14.01 -13.99
CA GLU A 215 -7.16 15.43 -13.94
C GLU A 215 -5.91 16.30 -13.80
N LEU A 216 -5.01 15.96 -12.86
CA LEU A 216 -3.75 16.69 -12.64
C LEU A 216 -2.82 16.59 -13.86
N ARG A 217 -2.78 15.45 -14.55
CA ARG A 217 -1.99 15.29 -15.79
C ARG A 217 -2.44 16.27 -16.86
N GLN A 218 -3.74 16.38 -17.10
CA GLN A 218 -4.27 17.33 -18.09
C GLN A 218 -3.99 18.77 -17.68
N LEU A 219 -4.20 19.10 -16.40
CA LEU A 219 -3.97 20.45 -15.89
C LEU A 219 -2.49 20.88 -15.99
N ILE A 220 -1.54 19.97 -15.73
CA ILE A 220 -0.10 20.22 -15.92
C ILE A 220 0.19 20.50 -17.41
N ILE A 221 -0.37 19.71 -18.33
CA ILE A 221 -0.18 19.93 -19.76
C ILE A 221 -0.69 21.31 -20.17
N GLU A 222 -1.89 21.67 -19.75
CA GLU A 222 -2.55 22.91 -20.12
C GLU A 222 -1.89 24.15 -19.53
N ARG A 223 -1.49 24.10 -18.25
CA ARG A 223 -0.99 25.27 -17.51
C ARG A 223 0.53 25.38 -17.44
N ASP A 224 1.22 24.26 -17.22
CA ASP A 224 2.67 24.28 -16.99
C ASP A 224 3.45 24.07 -18.30
N LEU A 225 2.85 23.43 -19.30
CA LEU A 225 3.57 23.01 -20.52
C LEU A 225 3.21 23.78 -21.80
N LYS A 226 1.96 24.23 -21.94
CA LYS A 226 1.41 24.79 -23.20
C LYS A 226 2.08 26.09 -23.65
N GLU A 227 2.60 26.89 -22.72
CA GLU A 227 3.19 28.21 -23.00
C GLU A 227 4.69 28.18 -23.30
N LYS A 228 5.35 27.02 -23.20
CA LYS A 228 6.81 26.91 -23.34
C LYS A 228 7.25 26.54 -24.75
N ASN A 229 8.27 27.25 -25.26
CA ASN A 229 8.92 26.97 -26.54
C ASN A 229 9.62 25.60 -26.52
N ILE A 230 9.47 24.81 -27.59
CA ILE A 230 10.10 23.50 -27.80
C ILE A 230 11.63 23.53 -27.65
N ASP A 231 12.29 24.62 -28.05
CA ASP A 231 13.75 24.75 -27.95
C ASP A 231 14.21 24.83 -26.49
N GLU A 232 13.42 25.47 -25.63
CA GLU A 232 13.68 25.52 -24.19
C GLU A 232 13.58 24.11 -23.57
N TRP A 233 12.57 23.34 -23.98
CA TRP A 233 12.41 21.95 -23.55
C TRP A 233 13.56 21.06 -23.98
N ILE A 234 13.99 21.17 -25.24
CA ILE A 234 15.16 20.41 -25.73
C ILE A 234 16.41 20.77 -24.92
N ARG A 235 16.64 22.06 -24.65
CA ARG A 235 17.80 22.52 -23.86
C ARG A 235 17.79 21.93 -22.45
N LEU A 236 16.65 21.94 -21.77
CA LEU A 236 16.50 21.37 -20.42
C LEU A 236 16.65 19.84 -20.44
N GLY A 237 16.06 19.18 -21.44
CA GLY A 237 16.05 17.73 -21.58
C GLY A 237 17.39 17.12 -22.01
N LYS A 238 18.24 17.84 -22.75
CA LYS A 238 19.57 17.35 -23.20
C LYS A 238 20.44 16.84 -22.06
N LYS A 239 20.33 17.42 -20.86
CA LYS A 239 21.07 16.95 -19.65
C LYS A 239 20.73 15.51 -19.27
N SER A 240 19.53 15.04 -19.59
CA SER A 240 19.11 13.66 -19.30
C SER A 240 19.76 12.60 -20.18
N LEU A 241 20.23 12.98 -21.38
CA LEU A 241 20.91 12.07 -22.30
C LEU A 241 22.41 11.94 -22.01
N LYS A 242 23.01 12.96 -21.37
CA LYS A 242 24.45 13.01 -21.06
C LYS A 242 24.83 12.35 -19.72
N LYS A 243 23.85 11.95 -18.91
CA LYS A 243 24.07 11.67 -17.48
C LYS A 243 24.69 10.30 -17.19
N PHE A 244 25.04 9.50 -18.20
CA PHE A 244 25.65 8.18 -18.06
C PHE A 244 26.49 7.83 -19.30
#